data_AF-A0A2D8VA82-F1
#
_entry.id   AF-A0A2D8VA82-F1
#
_cell.length_a   1.000
_cell.length_b   1.000
_cell.length_c   1.000
_cell.angle_alpha   90.00
_cell.angle_beta   90.00
_cell.angle_gamma   90.00
#
_symmetry.space_group_name_H-M   'P 1'
#
loop_
_entity.id
_entity.type
_entity.pdbx_description
1 polymer ?
#
loop_
_entity_poly.entity_id
_entity_poly.type
_entity_poly.pdbx_seq_one_letter_code
_entity_poly.pdbx_strand_id
1 'polypeptide(L)'
;MKSRFKQNKNKLKFKFIKNLQGLGSIFKKNSCNYNKKNFITINEYKEKIISNFSKEDKQSFIKMIQDCDQILPHLRKIDSSLVKSHNIFKSYMCLMDK
;
A
#
# COMPACT_ATOMS: atom_id res chain seq x y z
N MET A 1 17.49 -26.76 -16.62
CA MET A 1 17.63 -25.46 -15.90
C MET A 1 16.28 -24.73 -15.73
N LYS A 2 15.42 -25.17 -14.80
CA LYS A 2 14.07 -24.56 -14.57
C LYS A 2 14.00 -23.59 -13.36
N SER A 3 15.13 -23.24 -12.73
CA SER A 3 15.16 -22.60 -11.40
C SER A 3 15.16 -21.06 -11.41
N ARG A 4 15.86 -20.38 -12.33
CA ARG A 4 16.02 -18.91 -12.27
C ARG A 4 14.71 -18.12 -12.49
N PHE A 5 13.86 -18.53 -13.43
CA PHE A 5 12.57 -17.87 -13.66
C PHE A 5 11.54 -18.13 -12.56
N LYS A 6 11.58 -19.29 -11.90
CA LYS A 6 10.71 -19.61 -10.76
C LYS A 6 11.12 -18.85 -9.50
N GLN A 7 12.44 -18.69 -9.27
CA GLN A 7 12.99 -17.91 -8.16
C GLN A 7 12.60 -16.42 -8.23
N ASN A 8 12.56 -15.83 -9.42
CA ASN A 8 12.10 -14.45 -9.58
C ASN A 8 10.63 -14.25 -9.19
N LYS A 9 9.74 -15.20 -9.44
CA LYS A 9 8.30 -15.04 -9.11
C LYS A 9 8.01 -15.01 -7.62
N ASN A 10 8.62 -15.91 -6.85
CA ASN A 10 8.47 -15.90 -5.39
C ASN A 10 9.08 -14.64 -4.78
N LYS A 11 10.23 -14.20 -5.30
CA LYS A 11 10.85 -12.93 -4.89
C LYS A 11 9.95 -11.73 -5.17
N LEU A 12 9.29 -11.70 -6.33
CA LEU A 12 8.29 -10.68 -6.67
C LEU A 12 7.08 -10.74 -5.74
N LYS A 13 6.55 -11.93 -5.43
CA LYS A 13 5.43 -12.09 -4.47
C LYS A 13 5.81 -11.56 -3.08
N PHE A 14 6.98 -11.95 -2.57
CA PHE A 14 7.45 -11.45 -1.27
C PHE A 14 7.72 -9.95 -1.29
N LYS A 15 8.26 -9.40 -2.39
CA LYS A 15 8.43 -7.95 -2.55
C LYS A 15 7.08 -7.22 -2.53
N PHE A 16 6.07 -7.74 -3.23
CA PHE A 16 4.72 -7.19 -3.23
C PHE A 16 4.11 -7.17 -1.82
N ILE A 17 4.21 -8.29 -1.08
CA ILE A 17 3.72 -8.39 0.30
C ILE A 17 4.48 -7.41 1.21
N LYS A 18 5.80 -7.32 1.08
CA LYS A 18 6.64 -6.41 1.86
C LYS A 18 6.25 -4.95 1.61
N ASN A 19 5.99 -4.58 0.37
CA ASN A 19 5.53 -3.23 0.02
C ASN A 19 4.15 -2.95 0.63
N LEU A 20 3.20 -3.89 0.53
CA LEU A 20 1.89 -3.75 1.19
C LEU A 20 1.99 -3.60 2.72
N GLN A 21 2.89 -4.35 3.35
CA GLN A 21 3.17 -4.21 4.78
C GLN A 21 3.77 -2.83 5.10
N GLY A 22 4.67 -2.33 4.25
CA GLY A 22 5.23 -0.98 4.37
C GLY A 22 4.15 0.11 4.31
N LEU A 23 3.23 0.02 3.34
CA LEU A 23 2.08 0.92 3.23
C LEU A 23 1.21 0.89 4.49
N GLY A 24 0.93 -0.32 5.02
CA GLY A 24 0.20 -0.50 6.27
C GLY A 24 0.90 0.12 7.48
N SER A 25 2.24 0.00 7.55
CA SER A 25 3.05 0.60 8.63
C SER A 25 3.02 2.12 8.58
N ILE A 26 3.16 2.74 7.40
CA ILE A 26 3.05 4.20 7.23
C ILE A 26 1.66 4.67 7.64
N PHE A 27 0.61 3.99 7.18
CA PHE A 27 -0.76 4.33 7.53
C PHE A 27 -0.99 4.21 9.04
N LYS A 28 -0.51 3.12 9.66
CA LYS A 28 -0.65 2.88 11.10
C LYS A 28 0.07 3.95 11.92
N LYS A 29 1.33 4.25 11.58
CA LYS A 29 2.14 5.30 12.21
C LYS A 29 1.39 6.63 12.24
N ASN A 30 0.82 7.02 11.11
CA ASN A 30 0.08 8.28 10.97
C ASN A 30 -1.34 8.23 11.57
N SER A 31 -1.87 7.04 11.84
CA SER A 31 -3.17 6.83 12.51
C SER A 31 -3.11 6.84 14.03
N CYS A 32 -1.94 6.67 14.65
CA CYS A 32 -1.81 6.55 16.11
C CYS A 32 -2.36 7.75 16.89
N ASN A 33 -2.39 8.93 16.27
CA ASN A 33 -2.86 10.17 16.89
C ASN A 33 -4.37 10.39 16.71
N TYR A 34 -5.07 9.52 15.98
CA TYR A 34 -6.47 9.69 15.63
C TYR A 34 -7.31 8.53 16.16
N ASN A 35 -8.31 8.85 16.97
CA ASN A 35 -9.31 7.87 17.37
C ASN A 35 -10.41 7.82 16.30
N LYS A 36 -10.65 6.63 15.74
CA LYS A 36 -11.71 6.40 14.73
C LYS A 36 -13.09 6.88 15.18
N LYS A 37 -13.37 6.86 16.50
CA LYS A 37 -14.65 7.31 17.08
C LYS A 37 -14.90 8.81 16.92
N ASN A 38 -13.86 9.60 16.63
CA ASN A 38 -13.97 11.04 16.50
C ASN A 38 -14.42 11.49 15.10
N PHE A 39 -14.69 10.55 14.19
CA PHE A 39 -15.03 10.80 12.79
C PHE A 39 -16.41 10.22 12.48
N ILE A 40 -17.20 10.94 11.67
CA ILE A 40 -18.56 10.54 11.31
C ILE A 40 -18.49 9.39 10.31
N THR A 41 -17.53 9.44 9.38
CA THR A 41 -17.32 8.37 8.41
C THR A 41 -15.90 7.79 8.43
N ILE A 42 -15.79 6.54 7.99
CA ILE A 42 -14.49 5.87 7.82
C ILE A 42 -13.64 6.59 6.76
N ASN A 43 -14.28 7.22 5.76
CA ASN A 43 -13.58 7.94 4.71
C ASN A 43 -12.94 9.23 5.25
N GLU A 44 -13.67 10.01 6.04
CA GLU A 44 -13.11 11.19 6.72
C GLU A 44 -11.92 10.83 7.61
N TYR A 45 -12.02 9.74 8.37
CA TYR A 45 -10.90 9.24 9.19
C TYR A 45 -9.67 8.94 8.33
N LYS A 46 -9.85 8.23 7.20
CA LYS A 46 -8.76 7.88 6.29
C LYS A 46 -8.16 9.12 5.62
N GLU A 47 -8.99 10.02 5.12
CA GLU A 47 -8.57 11.29 4.52
C GLU A 47 -7.75 12.11 5.50
N LYS A 48 -8.20 12.20 6.76
CA LYS A 48 -7.46 12.94 7.79
C LYS A 48 -6.10 12.32 8.06
N ILE A 49 -6.01 10.99 8.14
CA ILE A 49 -4.72 10.29 8.29
C ILE A 49 -3.79 10.59 7.12
N ILE A 50 -4.30 10.49 5.88
CA ILE A 50 -3.52 10.71 4.66
C ILE A 50 -3.04 12.17 4.57
N SER A 51 -3.89 13.12 4.95
CA SER A 51 -3.53 14.54 4.98
C SER A 51 -2.39 14.84 5.96
N ASN A 52 -2.24 14.03 7.01
CA ASN A 52 -1.23 14.18 8.03
C ASN A 52 0.10 13.48 7.68
N PHE A 53 0.22 12.83 6.52
CA PHE A 53 1.48 12.23 6.11
C PHE A 53 2.53 13.31 5.91
N SER A 54 3.73 13.10 6.46
CA SER A 54 4.90 13.92 6.13
C SER A 54 5.25 13.78 4.65
N LYS A 55 6.05 14.71 4.12
CA LYS A 55 6.48 14.68 2.72
C LYS A 55 7.24 13.39 2.39
N GLU A 56 8.07 12.92 3.31
CA GLU A 56 8.86 11.68 3.20
C GLU A 56 7.96 10.44 3.21
N ASP A 57 6.95 10.43 4.10
CA ASP A 57 5.98 9.34 4.18
C ASP A 57 5.13 9.28 2.89
N LYS A 58 4.67 10.41 2.36
CA LYS A 58 3.96 10.48 1.06
C LYS A 58 4.81 9.95 -0.08
N GLN A 59 6.06 10.41 -0.21
CA GLN A 59 6.97 9.94 -1.26
C GLN A 59 7.23 8.44 -1.17
N SER A 60 7.49 7.94 0.04
CA SER A 60 7.71 6.52 0.30
C SER A 60 6.48 5.69 -0.05
N PHE A 61 5.29 6.18 0.34
CA PHE A 61 4.02 5.53 0.05
C PHE A 61 3.76 5.44 -1.46
N ILE A 62 3.89 6.55 -2.19
CA ILE A 62 3.73 6.60 -3.64
C ILE A 62 4.70 5.64 -4.33
N LYS A 63 5.99 5.66 -3.93
CA LYS A 63 7.00 4.76 -4.49
C LYS A 63 6.65 3.29 -4.27
N MET A 64 6.17 2.92 -3.08
CA MET A 64 5.75 1.55 -2.79
C MET A 64 4.54 1.12 -3.64
N ILE A 65 3.58 2.02 -3.89
CA ILE A 65 2.44 1.76 -4.78
C ILE A 65 2.90 1.54 -6.21
N GLN A 66 3.76 2.41 -6.73
CA GLN A 66 4.31 2.28 -8.09
C GLN A 66 5.07 0.96 -8.26
N ASP A 67 5.89 0.58 -7.28
CA ASP A 67 6.56 -0.71 -7.28
C ASP A 67 5.54 -1.88 -7.29
N CYS A 68 4.46 -1.79 -6.51
CA CYS A 68 3.40 -2.81 -6.52
C CYS A 68 2.70 -2.90 -7.88
N ASP A 69 2.40 -1.77 -8.53
CA ASP A 69 1.79 -1.71 -9.86
C ASP A 69 2.70 -2.34 -10.94
N GLN A 70 4.02 -2.17 -10.84
CA GLN A 70 4.99 -2.83 -11.73
C GLN A 70 5.07 -4.34 -11.49
N ILE A 71 4.90 -4.78 -10.24
CA ILE A 71 5.01 -6.20 -9.88
C ILE A 71 3.74 -6.98 -10.24
N LEU A 72 2.56 -6.37 -10.05
CA LEU A 72 1.26 -7.05 -10.14
C LEU A 72 1.03 -7.79 -11.48
N PRO A 73 1.34 -7.23 -12.67
CA PRO A 73 1.18 -7.93 -13.96
C PRO A 73 2.01 -9.20 -14.09
N HIS A 74 3.12 -9.30 -13.35
CA HIS A 74 4.01 -10.46 -13.37
C HIS A 74 3.57 -11.58 -12.43
N LEU A 75 2.55 -11.34 -11.59
CA LEU A 75 2.01 -12.30 -10.63
C LEU A 75 0.72 -12.95 -11.18
N ARG A 76 0.80 -14.20 -11.66
CA ARG A 76 -0.36 -14.94 -12.20
C ARG A 76 -1.37 -15.42 -11.15
N LYS A 77 -0.93 -15.66 -9.91
CA LYS A 77 -1.75 -16.17 -8.81
C LYS A 77 -1.39 -15.43 -7.54
N ILE A 78 -2.10 -14.34 -7.29
CA ILE A 78 -1.97 -13.57 -6.06
C ILE A 78 -3.30 -13.64 -5.30
N ASP A 79 -3.21 -13.62 -3.97
CA ASP A 79 -4.38 -13.71 -3.13
C ASP A 79 -5.27 -12.48 -3.35
N SER A 80 -6.57 -12.68 -3.53
CA SER A 80 -7.53 -11.61 -3.84
C SER A 80 -7.56 -10.55 -2.74
N SER A 81 -7.30 -10.94 -1.49
CA SER A 81 -7.14 -10.04 -0.35
C SER A 81 -5.98 -9.06 -0.54
N LEU A 82 -4.85 -9.51 -1.10
CA LEU A 82 -3.69 -8.66 -1.37
C LEU A 82 -3.97 -7.67 -2.50
N VAL A 83 -4.69 -8.08 -3.55
CA VAL A 83 -5.14 -7.17 -4.62
C VAL A 83 -6.10 -6.12 -4.08
N LYS A 84 -7.05 -6.52 -3.23
CA LYS A 84 -7.99 -5.58 -2.58
C LYS A 84 -7.24 -4.56 -1.73
N SER A 85 -6.28 -4.99 -0.92
CA SER A 85 -5.44 -4.07 -0.12
C SER A 85 -4.66 -3.11 -1.00
N HIS A 86 -4.06 -3.58 -2.10
CA HIS A 86 -3.38 -2.72 -3.07
C HIS A 86 -4.31 -1.66 -3.65
N ASN A 87 -5.49 -2.06 -4.11
CA ASN A 87 -6.48 -1.14 -4.68
C ASN A 87 -6.96 -0.10 -3.66
N ILE A 88 -7.15 -0.48 -2.41
CA ILE A 88 -7.49 0.45 -1.32
C ILE A 88 -6.38 1.48 -1.14
N PHE A 89 -5.12 1.04 -0.99
CA PHE A 89 -4.01 1.99 -0.83
C PHE A 89 -3.78 2.84 -2.08
N LYS A 90 -4.02 2.29 -3.28
CA LYS A 90 -3.95 3.04 -4.53
C LYS A 90 -5.01 4.14 -4.60
N SER A 91 -6.22 3.89 -4.11
CA SER A 91 -7.26 4.92 -4.05
C SER A 91 -6.87 6.12 -3.17
N TYR A 92 -5.98 5.92 -2.19
CA TYR A 92 -5.47 6.99 -1.34
C TYR A 92 -4.49 7.92 -2.05
N MET A 93 -3.90 7.52 -3.18
CA MET A 93 -3.05 8.42 -3.97
C MET A 93 -3.81 9.65 -4.46
N CYS A 94 -5.07 9.47 -4.88
CA CYS A 94 -5.93 10.58 -5.29
C CYS A 94 -6.19 11.61 -4.19
N LEU A 95 -5.92 11.25 -2.92
CA LEU A 95 -6.06 12.12 -1.76
C LEU A 95 -4.74 12.77 -1.34
N MET A 96 -3.60 12.33 -1.90
CA MET A 96 -2.27 12.87 -1.60
C MET A 96 -1.85 14.00 -2.52
N ASP A 97 -2.40 14.05 -3.73
CA ASP A 97 -2.17 15.07 -4.77
C ASP A 97 -3.08 16.32 -4.62
N LYS A 98 -3.91 16.38 -3.57
CA LYS A 98 -4.71 17.56 -3.19
C LYS A 98 -3.99 18.39 -2.15
#